data_AF-A0A3N5FUT8-F1
#
_entry.id   AF-A0A3N5FUT8-F1
#
_cell.length_a   1.000
_cell.length_b   1.000
_cell.length_c   1.000
_cell.angle_alpha   90.00
_cell.angle_beta   90.00
_cell.angle_gamma   90.00
#
_symmetry.space_group_name_H-M   'P 1'
#
loop_
_entity.id
_entity.type
_entity.pdbx_description
1 polymer ?
#
loop_
_entity_poly.entity_id
_entity_poly.type
_entity_poly.pdbx_seq_one_letter_code
_entity_poly.pdbx_strand_id
1 'polypeptide(L)'
;MKTVESEIGAVLTGTISSITQRSIFNRLGGLAKMPVTQLSASDRLTIMTELENSVRLFARSNSPALIASCARVLNAASGASAAGAGANAGGANAGGAAATGILAAPKKLGIEQEKDIATARLEAWSEAVRIGLSKFASVKVATAVSELARNIVFYAGTGTVELRAVKDDRGVTGLQIVATDRGPGIPQAKLDEIWAGTYKSERGMGKGLVAVKKLVDHFQLDTRPGMGTTVTCVFKGER
;
A
#
# COMPACT_ATOMS: atom_id res chain seq x y z
N MET A 1 2.52 -5.02 32.25
CA MET A 1 1.09 -4.94 31.86
C MET A 1 0.94 -5.60 30.50
N LYS A 2 -0.15 -6.33 30.27
CA LYS A 2 -0.46 -6.94 28.96
C LYS A 2 -1.07 -5.89 28.04
N THR A 3 -0.26 -5.34 27.14
CA THR A 3 -0.70 -4.31 26.18
C THR A 3 -1.20 -4.94 24.89
N VAL A 4 -1.88 -4.16 24.06
CA VAL A 4 -2.30 -4.61 22.72
C VAL A 4 -1.08 -5.07 21.91
N GLU A 5 0.01 -4.29 21.91
CA GLU A 5 1.25 -4.63 21.22
C GLU A 5 1.86 -5.95 21.70
N SER A 6 1.89 -6.20 23.02
CA SER A 6 2.48 -7.44 23.54
C SER A 6 1.61 -8.67 23.23
N GLU A 7 0.30 -8.57 23.45
CA GLU A 7 -0.60 -9.73 23.31
C GLU A 7 -0.89 -10.04 21.84
N ILE A 8 -1.14 -9.02 21.02
CA ILE A 8 -1.34 -9.21 19.57
C ILE A 8 -0.01 -9.52 18.89
N GLY A 9 1.10 -8.91 19.31
CA GLY A 9 2.43 -9.20 18.77
C GLY A 9 2.80 -10.67 18.94
N ALA A 10 2.48 -11.28 20.09
CA ALA A 10 2.68 -12.71 20.32
C ALA A 10 1.88 -13.59 19.33
N VAL A 11 0.64 -13.21 18.99
CA VAL A 11 -0.18 -13.91 18.00
C VAL A 11 0.36 -13.77 16.57
N LEU A 12 0.85 -12.57 16.22
CA LEU A 12 1.34 -12.29 14.87
C LEU A 12 2.76 -12.88 14.63
N THR A 13 3.51 -13.11 15.70
CA THR A 13 4.87 -13.67 15.64
C THR A 13 4.87 -15.05 14.98
N GLY A 14 5.84 -15.28 14.10
CA GLY A 14 5.94 -16.52 13.31
C GLY A 14 4.99 -16.59 12.11
N THR A 15 3.94 -15.76 12.04
CA THR A 15 3.01 -15.73 10.90
C THR A 15 3.19 -14.50 10.01
N ILE A 16 3.60 -13.36 10.57
CA ILE A 16 3.87 -12.13 9.82
C ILE A 16 5.20 -11.53 10.27
N SER A 17 5.95 -10.96 9.33
CA SER A 17 7.27 -10.38 9.62
C SER A 17 7.23 -9.27 10.67
N SER A 18 8.29 -9.13 11.44
CA SER A 18 8.44 -8.11 12.49
C SER A 18 8.29 -6.68 11.97
N ILE A 19 8.67 -6.43 10.71
CA ILE A 19 8.48 -5.14 10.03
C ILE A 19 6.99 -4.84 9.84
N THR A 20 6.21 -5.83 9.39
CA THR A 20 4.76 -5.67 9.21
C THR A 20 4.06 -5.51 10.56
N GLN A 21 4.46 -6.26 11.57
CA GLN A 21 3.93 -6.11 12.94
C GLN A 21 4.18 -4.69 13.47
N ARG A 22 5.42 -4.20 13.38
CA ARG A 22 5.77 -2.83 13.80
C ARG A 22 4.94 -1.78 13.06
N SER A 23 4.67 -1.99 11.77
CA SER A 23 3.85 -1.08 10.98
C SER A 23 2.37 -1.07 11.42
N ILE A 24 1.81 -2.24 11.77
CA ILE A 24 0.46 -2.36 12.35
C ILE A 24 0.39 -1.57 13.65
N PHE A 25 1.34 -1.77 14.57
CA PHE A 25 1.31 -1.10 15.87
C PHE A 25 1.54 0.41 15.77
N ASN A 26 2.37 0.87 14.82
CA ASN A 26 2.52 2.31 14.56
C ASN A 26 1.21 2.97 14.11
N ARG A 27 0.38 2.28 13.29
CA ARG A 27 -0.94 2.80 12.87
C ARG A 27 -1.97 2.79 14.00
N LEU A 28 -1.90 1.81 14.89
CA LEU A 28 -2.73 1.79 16.11
C LEU A 28 -2.33 2.90 17.09
N GLY A 29 -1.11 3.44 16.99
CA GLY A 29 -0.66 4.60 17.77
C GLY A 29 -0.79 4.36 19.27
N GLY A 30 -1.54 5.23 19.95
CA GLY A 30 -1.79 5.11 21.39
C GLY A 30 -2.47 3.79 21.78
N LEU A 31 -3.34 3.24 20.92
CA LEU A 31 -4.06 1.99 21.18
C LEU A 31 -3.12 0.79 21.29
N ALA A 32 -1.97 0.80 20.60
CA ALA A 32 -0.98 -0.27 20.69
C ALA A 32 -0.41 -0.43 22.12
N LYS A 33 -0.28 0.68 22.85
CA LYS A 33 0.30 0.71 24.20
C LYS A 33 -0.74 0.52 25.30
N MET A 34 -2.04 0.57 24.97
CA MET A 34 -3.11 0.43 25.95
C MET A 34 -3.16 -1.00 26.52
N PRO A 35 -3.44 -1.17 27.82
CA PRO A 35 -3.73 -2.47 28.40
C PRO A 35 -4.97 -3.10 27.77
N VAL A 36 -4.92 -4.38 27.41
CA VAL A 36 -6.04 -5.06 26.73
C VAL A 36 -7.32 -5.10 27.57
N THR A 37 -7.20 -5.03 28.90
CA THR A 37 -8.31 -4.98 29.86
C THR A 37 -8.99 -3.62 29.95
N GLN A 38 -8.37 -2.56 29.42
CA GLN A 38 -8.88 -1.19 29.47
C GLN A 38 -9.49 -0.71 28.15
N LEU A 39 -9.55 -1.58 27.14
CA LEU A 39 -10.11 -1.23 25.83
C LEU A 39 -11.63 -1.08 25.91
N SER A 40 -12.16 -0.04 25.26
CA SER A 40 -13.59 0.06 24.98
C SER A 40 -13.99 -0.85 23.81
N ALA A 41 -15.29 -1.01 23.57
CA ALA A 41 -15.78 -1.74 22.40
C ALA A 41 -15.34 -1.06 21.08
N SER A 42 -15.29 0.27 21.05
CA SER A 42 -14.84 1.05 19.89
C SER A 42 -13.34 0.86 19.62
N ASP A 43 -12.53 0.81 20.68
CA ASP A 43 -11.08 0.55 20.54
C ASP A 43 -10.83 -0.83 19.96
N ARG A 44 -11.54 -1.84 20.46
CA ARG A 44 -11.47 -3.22 19.93
C ARG A 44 -11.85 -3.29 18.47
N LEU A 45 -12.92 -2.62 18.05
CA LEU A 45 -13.34 -2.57 16.65
C LEU A 45 -12.29 -1.90 15.75
N THR A 46 -11.71 -0.80 16.22
CA THR A 46 -10.64 -0.08 15.50
C THR A 46 -9.41 -0.96 15.33
N ILE A 47 -8.98 -1.63 16.40
CA ILE A 47 -7.84 -2.56 16.39
C ILE A 47 -8.11 -3.72 15.43
N MET A 48 -9.29 -4.33 15.50
CA MET A 48 -9.66 -5.45 14.63
C MET A 48 -9.76 -5.06 13.16
N THR A 49 -10.30 -3.87 12.85
CA THR A 49 -10.39 -3.37 11.47
C THR A 49 -8.99 -3.18 10.87
N GLU A 50 -8.07 -2.59 11.64
CA GLU A 50 -6.69 -2.40 11.20
C GLU A 50 -5.94 -3.73 11.04
N LEU A 51 -6.13 -4.66 11.97
CA LEU A 51 -5.59 -6.01 11.86
C LEU A 51 -6.16 -6.74 10.64
N GLU A 52 -7.46 -6.70 10.40
CA GLU A 52 -8.07 -7.32 9.22
C GLU A 52 -7.53 -6.77 7.91
N ASN A 53 -7.37 -5.46 7.82
CA ASN A 53 -6.82 -4.81 6.63
C ASN A 53 -5.37 -5.20 6.41
N SER A 54 -4.56 -5.22 7.48
CA SER A 54 -3.14 -5.54 7.38
C SER A 54 -2.87 -7.03 7.18
N VAL A 55 -3.47 -7.90 7.99
CA VAL A 55 -3.25 -9.35 7.97
C VAL A 55 -3.72 -9.96 6.65
N ARG A 56 -4.88 -9.54 6.10
CA ARG A 56 -5.35 -10.03 4.79
C ARG A 56 -4.39 -9.72 3.65
N LEU A 57 -3.63 -8.63 3.76
CA LEU A 57 -2.63 -8.27 2.76
C LEU A 57 -1.34 -9.10 2.89
N PHE A 58 -0.95 -9.46 4.11
CA PHE A 58 0.37 -10.04 4.39
C PHE A 58 0.40 -11.54 4.73
N ALA A 59 -0.73 -12.13 5.15
CA ALA A 59 -0.82 -13.53 5.57
C ALA A 59 -1.92 -14.28 4.79
N ARG A 60 -1.94 -14.14 3.45
CA ARG A 60 -3.06 -14.52 2.56
C ARG A 60 -3.72 -15.88 2.88
N SER A 61 -2.96 -16.95 3.11
CA SER A 61 -3.51 -18.29 3.38
C SER A 61 -3.99 -18.49 4.82
N ASN A 62 -3.42 -17.76 5.79
CA ASN A 62 -3.70 -17.90 7.22
C ASN A 62 -4.54 -16.74 7.79
N SER A 63 -5.00 -15.82 6.95
CA SER A 63 -5.66 -14.57 7.37
C SER A 63 -6.90 -14.80 8.22
N PRO A 64 -7.83 -15.72 7.87
CA PRO A 64 -9.03 -15.93 8.69
C PRO A 64 -8.71 -16.49 10.08
N ALA A 65 -7.81 -17.47 10.17
CA ALA A 65 -7.41 -18.09 11.44
C ALA A 65 -6.64 -17.12 12.34
N LEU A 66 -5.76 -16.32 11.75
CA LEU A 66 -4.94 -15.36 12.49
C LEU A 66 -5.76 -14.18 13.03
N ILE A 67 -6.71 -13.69 12.23
CA ILE A 67 -7.69 -12.68 12.67
C ILE A 67 -8.56 -13.23 13.81
N ALA A 68 -9.03 -14.47 13.69
CA ALA A 68 -9.79 -15.11 14.76
C ALA A 68 -8.96 -15.26 16.06
N SER A 69 -7.66 -15.57 15.96
CA SER A 69 -6.76 -15.59 17.12
C SER A 69 -6.59 -14.21 17.78
N CYS A 70 -6.44 -13.15 16.98
CA CYS A 70 -6.35 -11.78 17.50
C CYS A 70 -7.66 -11.37 18.20
N ALA A 71 -8.81 -11.66 17.57
CA ALA A 71 -10.12 -11.39 18.16
C ALA A 71 -10.31 -12.12 19.49
N ARG A 72 -9.88 -13.38 19.59
CA ARG A 72 -9.93 -14.14 20.85
C ARG A 72 -9.12 -13.49 21.96
N VAL A 73 -7.91 -13.01 21.66
CA VAL A 73 -7.06 -12.33 22.66
C VAL A 73 -7.72 -11.04 23.16
N LEU A 74 -8.26 -10.22 22.26
CA LEU A 74 -8.96 -8.97 22.65
C LEU A 74 -10.24 -9.25 23.43
N ASN A 75 -11.02 -10.26 23.04
CA ASN A 75 -12.31 -10.58 23.66
C ASN A 75 -12.15 -11.35 24.98
N ALA A 76 -11.13 -12.21 25.12
CA ALA A 76 -10.82 -12.91 26.35
C ALA A 76 -10.41 -11.94 27.47
N ALA A 77 -9.75 -10.83 27.13
CA ALA A 77 -9.47 -9.74 28.07
C ALA A 77 -10.71 -8.94 28.49
N SER A 78 -11.84 -9.13 27.79
CA SER A 78 -13.06 -8.32 27.90
C SER A 78 -14.27 -9.10 28.40
N GLY A 79 -14.17 -10.43 28.58
CA GLY A 79 -15.22 -11.27 29.12
C GLY A 79 -16.48 -11.45 28.27
N ALA A 80 -16.44 -11.27 26.93
CA ALA A 80 -17.64 -11.37 26.08
C ALA A 80 -17.44 -12.09 24.73
N SER A 81 -18.44 -12.91 24.38
CA SER A 81 -18.55 -13.86 23.25
C SER A 81 -19.01 -13.22 21.91
N ALA A 82 -18.84 -13.95 20.80
CA ALA A 82 -18.74 -13.53 19.39
C ALA A 82 -20.02 -13.62 18.50
N ALA A 83 -20.00 -12.94 17.34
CA ALA A 83 -20.58 -13.28 15.99
C ALA A 83 -20.60 -11.99 15.12
N GLY A 84 -20.44 -11.91 13.79
CA GLY A 84 -20.34 -12.83 12.66
C GLY A 84 -20.14 -12.02 11.35
N ALA A 85 -19.81 -12.70 10.25
CA ALA A 85 -19.29 -12.17 8.97
C ALA A 85 -20.33 -11.68 7.94
N GLY A 86 -19.89 -10.96 6.90
CA GLY A 86 -20.66 -10.78 5.66
C GLY A 86 -19.90 -9.99 4.57
N ALA A 87 -19.70 -10.61 3.40
CA ALA A 87 -19.04 -10.07 2.21
C ALA A 87 -20.07 -9.82 1.09
N ASN A 88 -19.82 -8.88 0.17
CA ASN A 88 -20.04 -9.13 -1.27
C ASN A 88 -19.32 -8.11 -2.18
N ALA A 89 -19.06 -8.54 -3.42
CA ALA A 89 -18.30 -7.93 -4.49
C ALA A 89 -19.18 -7.40 -5.63
N GLY A 90 -18.59 -6.61 -6.55
CA GLY A 90 -18.92 -6.67 -7.99
C GLY A 90 -19.06 -5.33 -8.74
N GLY A 91 -18.39 -5.23 -9.89
CA GLY A 91 -18.90 -4.45 -11.05
C GLY A 91 -17.93 -3.44 -11.70
N ALA A 92 -17.59 -3.66 -12.96
CA ALA A 92 -16.64 -2.89 -13.79
C ALA A 92 -17.28 -1.76 -14.63
N ASN A 93 -16.54 -0.73 -15.06
CA ASN A 93 -16.00 -0.55 -16.43
C ASN A 93 -15.64 0.92 -16.82
N ALA A 94 -14.51 1.06 -17.54
CA ALA A 94 -14.06 2.03 -18.56
C ALA A 94 -14.28 3.57 -18.48
N GLY A 95 -13.15 4.30 -18.62
CA GLY A 95 -13.00 5.30 -19.71
C GLY A 95 -12.75 6.78 -19.37
N GLY A 96 -11.51 7.25 -19.61
CA GLY A 96 -11.24 8.57 -20.23
C GLY A 96 -11.08 9.83 -19.35
N ALA A 97 -10.09 10.65 -19.72
CA ALA A 97 -9.77 12.05 -19.33
C ALA A 97 -8.95 12.31 -18.03
N ALA A 98 -8.01 13.25 -18.17
CA ALA A 98 -6.94 13.62 -17.25
C ALA A 98 -7.45 14.43 -16.05
N ALA A 99 -6.72 14.36 -14.92
CA ALA A 99 -7.12 15.01 -13.67
C ALA A 99 -6.36 16.32 -13.45
N THR A 100 -7.08 17.44 -13.40
CA THR A 100 -6.53 18.79 -13.21
C THR A 100 -7.04 19.40 -11.92
N GLY A 101 -6.23 19.32 -10.86
CA GLY A 101 -6.42 20.05 -9.59
C GLY A 101 -5.87 19.28 -8.40
N ILE A 102 -4.77 19.75 -7.80
CA ILE A 102 -4.20 19.18 -6.56
C ILE A 102 -5.05 19.62 -5.37
N LEU A 103 -5.51 18.67 -4.56
CA LEU A 103 -6.48 18.93 -3.47
C LEU A 103 -5.83 19.26 -2.12
N ALA A 104 -4.56 18.90 -1.93
CA ALA A 104 -3.79 19.13 -0.71
C ALA A 104 -2.28 19.07 -1.01
N ALA A 105 -1.46 19.52 -0.06
CA ALA A 105 0.00 19.38 -0.18
C ALA A 105 0.38 17.90 -0.41
N PRO A 106 1.26 17.61 -1.39
CA PRO A 106 1.65 16.24 -1.70
C PRO A 106 2.36 15.58 -0.52
N LYS A 107 2.02 14.31 -0.24
CA LYS A 107 2.77 13.51 0.73
C LYS A 107 3.99 12.94 0.03
N LYS A 108 5.18 13.36 0.46
CA LYS A 108 6.46 12.94 -0.10
C LYS A 108 7.15 11.89 0.78
N LEU A 109 7.60 10.82 0.17
CA LEU A 109 8.23 9.67 0.82
C LEU A 109 9.63 9.47 0.23
N GLY A 110 10.65 9.48 1.08
CA GLY A 110 12.02 9.11 0.68
C GLY A 110 12.13 7.60 0.52
N ILE A 111 12.83 7.16 -0.54
CA ILE A 111 13.11 5.76 -0.82
C ILE A 111 14.62 5.61 -0.92
N GLU A 112 15.24 5.05 0.11
CA GLU A 112 16.70 4.94 0.22
C GLU A 112 17.15 3.47 0.40
N GLN A 113 16.28 2.65 0.96
CA GLN A 113 16.59 1.25 1.26
C GLN A 113 15.34 0.36 1.20
N GLU A 114 15.54 -0.96 1.16
CA GLU A 114 14.45 -1.92 0.94
C GLU A 114 13.29 -1.82 1.95
N LYS A 115 13.57 -1.46 3.21
CA LYS A 115 12.52 -1.29 4.23
C LYS A 115 11.52 -0.18 3.85
N ASP A 116 11.96 0.82 3.10
CA ASP A 116 11.15 1.97 2.72
C ASP A 116 10.08 1.58 1.68
N ILE A 117 10.30 0.50 0.93
CA ILE A 117 9.31 -0.07 0.01
C ILE A 117 8.04 -0.46 0.78
N ALA A 118 8.19 -1.10 1.94
CA ALA A 118 7.06 -1.52 2.76
C ALA A 118 6.31 -0.32 3.35
N THR A 119 7.05 0.69 3.83
CA THR A 119 6.49 1.95 4.32
C THR A 119 5.73 2.67 3.21
N ALA A 120 6.34 2.86 2.04
CA ALA A 120 5.74 3.57 0.92
C ALA A 120 4.47 2.90 0.40
N ARG A 121 4.47 1.57 0.29
CA ARG A 121 3.28 0.79 -0.05
C ARG A 121 2.11 1.08 0.89
N LEU A 122 2.38 1.09 2.20
CA LEU A 122 1.34 1.26 3.22
C LEU A 122 0.83 2.69 3.27
N GLU A 123 1.71 3.67 3.14
CA GLU A 123 1.33 5.07 3.04
C GLU A 123 0.46 5.35 1.82
N ALA A 124 0.80 4.75 0.67
CA ALA A 124 0.02 4.85 -0.54
C ALA A 124 -1.38 4.21 -0.39
N TRP A 125 -1.46 3.04 0.26
CA TRP A 125 -2.75 2.41 0.57
C TRP A 125 -3.59 3.27 1.51
N SER A 126 -2.98 3.78 2.60
CA SER A 126 -3.67 4.62 3.58
C SER A 126 -4.20 5.89 2.93
N GLU A 127 -3.41 6.50 2.05
CA GLU A 127 -3.81 7.71 1.33
C GLU A 127 -4.94 7.42 0.35
N ALA A 128 -4.87 6.31 -0.40
CA ALA A 128 -5.94 5.85 -1.29
C ALA A 128 -7.27 5.68 -0.53
N VAL A 129 -7.25 5.01 0.62
CA VAL A 129 -8.44 4.85 1.46
C VAL A 129 -8.92 6.19 2.00
N ARG A 130 -8.02 7.05 2.49
CA ARG A 130 -8.35 8.36 3.06
C ARG A 130 -9.08 9.26 2.06
N ILE A 131 -8.72 9.19 0.79
CA ILE A 131 -9.37 9.99 -0.27
C ILE A 131 -10.61 9.32 -0.87
N GLY A 132 -11.02 8.15 -0.36
CA GLY A 132 -12.23 7.44 -0.76
C GLY A 132 -12.08 6.49 -1.96
N LEU A 133 -10.87 6.07 -2.32
CA LEU A 133 -10.71 5.01 -3.32
C LEU A 133 -11.25 3.67 -2.78
N SER A 134 -11.81 2.85 -3.67
CA SER A 134 -12.27 1.52 -3.28
C SER A 134 -11.13 0.66 -2.72
N LYS A 135 -11.49 -0.36 -1.95
CA LYS A 135 -10.50 -1.31 -1.40
C LYS A 135 -9.67 -1.96 -2.53
N PHE A 136 -10.30 -2.30 -3.64
CA PHE A 136 -9.62 -2.86 -4.79
C PHE A 136 -8.66 -1.86 -5.42
N ALA A 137 -9.11 -0.61 -5.66
CA ALA A 137 -8.24 0.45 -6.16
C ALA A 137 -7.06 0.74 -5.21
N SER A 138 -7.30 0.74 -3.91
CA SER A 138 -6.27 0.93 -2.88
C SER A 138 -5.21 -0.18 -2.90
N VAL A 139 -5.60 -1.44 -3.16
CA VAL A 139 -4.64 -2.54 -3.37
C VAL A 139 -3.81 -2.32 -4.64
N LYS A 140 -4.43 -1.88 -5.75
CA LYS A 140 -3.70 -1.57 -6.99
C LYS A 140 -2.67 -0.45 -6.78
N VAL A 141 -3.05 0.60 -6.06
CA VAL A 141 -2.15 1.70 -5.64
C VAL A 141 -0.95 1.16 -4.88
N ALA A 142 -1.21 0.35 -3.84
CA ALA A 142 -0.16 -0.23 -3.00
C ALA A 142 0.80 -1.12 -3.82
N THR A 143 0.27 -1.93 -4.73
CA THR A 143 1.07 -2.75 -5.66
C THR A 143 1.93 -1.89 -6.57
N ALA A 144 1.37 -0.85 -7.19
CA ALA A 144 2.13 0.02 -8.07
C ALA A 144 3.27 0.74 -7.34
N VAL A 145 3.01 1.29 -6.15
CA VAL A 145 4.06 1.93 -5.33
C VAL A 145 5.15 0.95 -4.92
N SER A 146 4.79 -0.30 -4.63
CA SER A 146 5.79 -1.33 -4.29
C SER A 146 6.75 -1.59 -5.45
N GLU A 147 6.23 -1.68 -6.66
CA GLU A 147 7.05 -1.88 -7.87
C GLU A 147 7.92 -0.65 -8.18
N LEU A 148 7.35 0.55 -8.05
CA LEU A 148 8.09 1.80 -8.29
C LEU A 148 9.19 2.04 -7.26
N ALA A 149 8.89 1.86 -5.97
CA ALA A 149 9.89 1.98 -4.90
C ALA A 149 10.98 0.90 -5.01
N ARG A 150 10.60 -0.33 -5.39
CA ARG A 150 11.56 -1.41 -5.69
C ARG A 150 12.49 -1.00 -6.83
N ASN A 151 11.96 -0.43 -7.91
CA ASN A 151 12.79 0.02 -9.03
C ASN A 151 13.79 1.10 -8.59
N ILE A 152 13.35 2.06 -7.77
CA ILE A 152 14.23 3.09 -7.22
C ILE A 152 15.38 2.45 -6.44
N VAL A 153 15.11 1.59 -5.46
CA VAL A 153 16.15 0.98 -4.61
C VAL A 153 17.14 0.16 -5.44
N PHE A 154 16.64 -0.69 -6.34
CA PHE A 154 17.51 -1.67 -7.00
C PHE A 154 18.18 -1.19 -8.29
N TYR A 155 17.67 -0.16 -8.94
CA TYR A 155 18.24 0.36 -10.20
C TYR A 155 18.81 1.77 -10.08
N ALA A 156 18.31 2.59 -9.16
CA ALA A 156 18.77 3.97 -8.96
C ALA A 156 19.45 4.22 -7.61
N GLY A 157 19.30 3.30 -6.64
CA GLY A 157 19.79 3.44 -5.28
C GLY A 157 18.85 4.25 -4.41
N THR A 158 18.56 5.50 -4.78
CA THR A 158 17.70 6.40 -3.99
C THR A 158 16.76 7.23 -4.87
N GLY A 159 15.66 7.69 -4.27
CA GLY A 159 14.66 8.51 -4.95
C GLY A 159 13.50 8.86 -4.03
N THR A 160 12.39 9.30 -4.63
CA THR A 160 11.20 9.74 -3.89
C THR A 160 9.93 9.25 -4.54
N VAL A 161 8.92 8.97 -3.72
CA VAL A 161 7.53 8.75 -4.16
C VAL A 161 6.66 9.86 -3.58
N GLU A 162 5.92 10.57 -4.43
CA GLU A 162 4.95 11.58 -4.05
C GLU A 162 3.53 11.07 -4.29
N LEU A 163 2.66 11.27 -3.31
CA LEU A 163 1.24 10.95 -3.35
C LEU A 163 0.45 12.26 -3.41
N ARG A 164 -0.35 12.42 -4.46
CA ARG A 164 -1.09 13.64 -4.77
C ARG A 164 -2.57 13.31 -4.94
N ALA A 165 -3.40 13.76 -4.01
CA ALA A 165 -4.84 13.75 -4.21
C ALA A 165 -5.19 14.74 -5.33
N VAL A 166 -5.84 14.25 -6.38
CA VAL A 166 -6.20 15.03 -7.57
C VAL A 166 -7.70 14.95 -7.83
N LYS A 167 -8.29 15.91 -8.55
CA LYS A 167 -9.65 15.78 -9.10
C LYS A 167 -9.64 15.77 -10.61
N ASP A 168 -10.51 14.98 -11.21
CA ASP A 168 -10.83 15.09 -12.63
C ASP A 168 -11.74 16.29 -12.94
N ASP A 169 -11.90 16.61 -14.22
CA ASP A 169 -12.74 17.72 -14.68
C ASP A 169 -14.21 17.56 -14.28
N ARG A 170 -14.62 16.36 -13.84
CA ARG A 170 -15.96 16.03 -13.34
C ARG A 170 -16.03 16.07 -11.81
N GLY A 171 -14.97 16.50 -11.13
CA GLY A 171 -14.87 16.61 -9.68
C GLY A 171 -14.57 15.31 -8.94
N VAL A 172 -14.29 14.20 -9.66
CA VAL A 172 -14.03 12.89 -9.06
C VAL A 172 -12.60 12.87 -8.51
N THR A 173 -12.47 12.56 -7.21
CA THR A 173 -11.18 12.46 -6.53
C THR A 173 -10.41 11.23 -6.99
N GLY A 174 -9.11 11.36 -7.24
CA GLY A 174 -8.19 10.28 -7.56
C GLY A 174 -6.84 10.47 -6.88
N LEU A 175 -5.94 9.51 -7.07
CA LEU A 175 -4.57 9.55 -6.55
C LEU A 175 -3.57 9.55 -7.70
N GLN A 176 -2.81 10.63 -7.82
CA GLN A 176 -1.60 10.67 -8.64
C GLN A 176 -0.39 10.24 -7.81
N ILE A 177 0.46 9.44 -8.43
CA ILE A 177 1.72 8.96 -7.85
C ILE A 177 2.84 9.40 -8.77
N VAL A 178 3.85 10.08 -8.21
CA VAL A 178 5.05 10.50 -8.93
C VAL A 178 6.26 9.86 -8.26
N ALA A 179 6.88 8.91 -8.94
CA ALA A 179 8.11 8.27 -8.50
C ALA A 179 9.28 8.87 -9.29
N THR A 180 10.28 9.42 -8.61
CA THR A 180 11.42 10.10 -9.23
C THR A 180 12.72 9.62 -8.61
N ASP A 181 13.71 9.33 -9.45
CA ASP A 181 15.09 9.08 -9.06
C ASP A 181 16.07 9.90 -9.90
N ARG A 182 17.34 9.94 -9.44
CA ARG A 182 18.47 10.54 -10.16
C ARG A 182 19.50 9.48 -10.55
N GLY A 183 19.04 8.25 -10.79
CA GLY A 183 19.88 7.12 -11.14
C GLY A 183 20.36 7.16 -12.60
N PRO A 184 20.83 6.02 -13.13
CA PRO A 184 21.39 5.94 -14.47
C PRO A 184 20.35 6.11 -15.60
N GLY A 185 19.05 6.14 -15.28
CA GLY A 185 17.98 6.13 -16.28
C GLY A 185 17.90 4.81 -17.06
N ILE A 186 16.97 4.74 -18.01
CA ILE A 186 16.73 3.55 -18.83
C ILE A 186 17.04 3.86 -20.30
N PRO A 187 18.04 3.20 -20.93
CA PRO A 187 18.29 3.34 -22.36
C PRO A 187 17.13 2.85 -23.23
N GLN A 188 16.94 3.46 -24.39
CA GLN A 188 15.83 3.12 -25.30
C GLN A 188 15.76 1.63 -25.64
N ALA A 189 16.88 0.99 -25.96
CA ALA A 189 16.92 -0.44 -26.27
C ALA A 189 16.35 -1.31 -25.12
N LYS A 190 16.63 -0.96 -23.86
CA LYS A 190 16.07 -1.66 -22.69
C LYS A 190 14.58 -1.38 -22.52
N LEU A 191 14.13 -0.15 -22.81
CA LEU A 191 12.70 0.17 -22.79
C LEU A 191 11.92 -0.70 -23.77
N ASP A 192 12.45 -0.88 -24.98
CA ASP A 192 11.82 -1.70 -26.01
C ASP A 192 11.66 -3.16 -25.54
N GLU A 193 12.70 -3.73 -24.91
CA GLU A 193 12.64 -5.06 -24.29
C GLU A 193 11.63 -5.13 -23.14
N ILE A 194 11.58 -4.10 -22.27
CA ILE A 194 10.64 -4.04 -21.15
C ILE A 194 9.21 -4.03 -21.68
N TRP A 195 8.91 -3.21 -22.68
CA TRP A 195 7.56 -3.10 -23.25
C TRP A 195 7.15 -4.32 -24.06
N ALA A 196 8.10 -4.97 -24.75
CA ALA A 196 7.89 -6.25 -25.40
C ALA A 196 7.71 -7.41 -24.40
N GLY A 197 8.06 -7.20 -23.12
CA GLY A 197 8.03 -8.23 -22.09
C GLY A 197 9.14 -9.28 -22.23
N THR A 198 10.17 -8.99 -23.03
CA THR A 198 11.33 -9.84 -23.28
C THR A 198 12.50 -9.51 -22.35
N TYR A 199 12.44 -8.37 -21.65
CA TYR A 199 13.44 -7.97 -20.67
C TYR A 199 13.59 -9.00 -19.55
N LYS A 200 14.84 -9.43 -19.33
CA LYS A 200 15.22 -10.30 -18.21
C LYS A 200 15.91 -9.47 -17.14
N SER A 201 15.29 -9.41 -15.96
CA SER A 201 15.90 -8.76 -14.81
C SER A 201 16.79 -9.75 -14.06
N GLU A 202 17.96 -9.29 -13.62
CA GLU A 202 18.84 -10.04 -12.71
C GLU A 202 18.26 -10.12 -11.28
N ARG A 203 17.26 -9.30 -10.96
CA ARG A 203 16.72 -9.09 -9.61
C ARG A 203 15.23 -9.43 -9.49
N GLY A 204 14.66 -10.12 -10.49
CA GLY A 204 13.26 -10.54 -10.49
C GLY A 204 12.71 -10.88 -11.87
N MET A 205 11.39 -10.83 -12.03
CA MET A 205 10.72 -11.22 -13.29
C MET A 205 10.86 -10.21 -14.44
N GLY A 206 11.45 -9.03 -14.22
CA GLY A 206 11.61 -7.99 -15.26
C GLY A 206 10.30 -7.31 -15.69
N LYS A 207 9.20 -7.51 -14.95
CA LYS A 207 7.85 -7.10 -15.36
C LYS A 207 7.28 -5.93 -14.55
N GLY A 208 8.05 -5.30 -13.66
CA GLY A 208 7.55 -4.28 -12.73
C GLY A 208 6.88 -3.09 -13.42
N LEU A 209 7.57 -2.43 -14.35
CA LEU A 209 7.00 -1.29 -15.10
C LEU A 209 5.79 -1.68 -15.96
N VAL A 210 5.84 -2.87 -16.59
CA VAL A 210 4.71 -3.40 -17.37
C VAL A 210 3.50 -3.66 -16.49
N ALA A 211 3.71 -4.22 -15.29
CA ALA A 211 2.65 -4.47 -14.32
C ALA A 211 2.03 -3.16 -13.84
N VAL A 212 2.85 -2.16 -13.49
CA VAL A 212 2.36 -0.82 -13.12
C VAL A 212 1.51 -0.21 -14.23
N LYS A 213 2.00 -0.21 -15.47
CA LYS A 213 1.27 0.33 -16.64
C LYS A 213 -0.08 -0.35 -16.86
N LYS A 214 -0.23 -1.63 -16.51
CA LYS A 214 -1.51 -2.37 -16.60
C LYS A 214 -2.49 -2.09 -15.45
N LEU A 215 -2.01 -1.60 -14.30
CA LEU A 215 -2.82 -1.39 -13.10
C LEU A 215 -3.48 -0.01 -13.04
N VAL A 216 -2.85 0.99 -13.64
CA VAL A 216 -3.17 2.42 -13.52
C VAL A 216 -4.11 2.89 -14.63
N ASP A 217 -4.87 3.96 -14.38
CA ASP A 217 -5.73 4.58 -15.38
C ASP A 217 -4.94 5.50 -16.33
N HIS A 218 -3.86 6.10 -15.83
CA HIS A 218 -2.92 6.89 -16.61
C HIS A 218 -1.48 6.54 -16.21
N PHE A 219 -0.61 6.46 -17.21
CA PHE A 219 0.80 6.12 -17.04
C PHE A 219 1.65 7.02 -17.95
N GLN A 220 2.67 7.65 -17.37
CA GLN A 220 3.70 8.38 -18.07
C GLN A 220 5.07 8.00 -17.52
N LEU A 221 6.05 7.83 -18.41
CA LEU A 221 7.44 7.58 -18.07
C LEU A 221 8.30 8.63 -18.79
N ASP A 222 9.13 9.34 -18.04
CA ASP A 222 10.23 10.16 -18.55
C ASP A 222 11.53 9.58 -18.01
N THR A 223 12.45 9.20 -18.88
CA THR A 223 13.75 8.64 -18.49
C THR A 223 14.76 8.89 -19.58
N ARG A 224 15.99 9.23 -19.18
CA ARG A 224 17.11 9.41 -20.09
C ARG A 224 18.38 8.87 -19.46
N PRO A 225 19.29 8.23 -20.24
CA PRO A 225 20.58 7.79 -19.72
C PRO A 225 21.32 8.91 -18.99
N GLY A 226 21.72 8.65 -17.75
CA GLY A 226 22.44 9.57 -16.87
C GLY A 226 21.59 10.67 -16.22
N MET A 227 20.28 10.75 -16.48
CA MET A 227 19.40 11.80 -15.93
C MET A 227 18.34 11.27 -14.95
N GLY A 228 18.31 9.97 -14.70
CA GLY A 228 17.32 9.32 -13.85
C GLY A 228 16.01 8.97 -14.55
N THR A 229 14.99 8.68 -13.74
CA THR A 229 13.68 8.21 -14.18
C THR A 229 12.59 8.93 -13.38
N THR A 230 11.55 9.37 -14.06
CA THR A 230 10.29 9.84 -13.46
C THR A 230 9.14 9.05 -14.03
N VAL A 231 8.36 8.42 -13.15
CA VAL A 231 7.11 7.74 -13.49
C VAL A 231 5.94 8.48 -12.84
N THR A 232 4.98 8.89 -13.65
CA THR A 232 3.72 9.47 -13.19
C THR A 232 2.58 8.53 -13.48
N CYS A 233 1.84 8.14 -12.44
CA CYS A 233 0.69 7.25 -12.51
C CYS A 233 -0.54 7.95 -11.93
N VAL A 234 -1.74 7.65 -12.44
CA VAL A 234 -2.99 8.11 -11.83
C VAL A 234 -3.94 6.94 -11.64
N PHE A 235 -4.53 6.87 -10.45
CA PHE A 235 -5.67 6.02 -10.11
C PHE A 235 -6.89 6.91 -9.93
N LYS A 236 -7.95 6.65 -10.70
CA LYS A 236 -9.21 7.39 -10.60
C LYS A 236 -10.05 6.85 -9.45
N GLY A 237 -10.77 7.74 -8.79
CA GLY A 237 -11.85 7.35 -7.90
C GLY A 237 -13.06 6.81 -8.65
N GLU A 238 -13.90 6.15 -7.89
CA GLU A 238 -15.22 5.70 -8.32
C GLU A 238 -16.22 6.83 -8.05
N ARG A 239 -17.28 6.92 -8.86
CA ARG A 239 -18.35 7.91 -8.70
C ARG A 239 -19.35 7.49 -7.64
#